data_AF-A0A969PQX6-F1
#
_entry.id   AF-A0A969PQX6-F1
#
_cell.length_a   1.000
_cell.length_b   1.000
_cell.length_c   1.000
_cell.angle_alpha   90.00
_cell.angle_beta   90.00
_cell.angle_gamma   90.00
#
_symmetry.space_group_name_H-M   'P 1'
#
loop_
_entity.id
_entity.type
_entity.pdbx_description
1 polymer ?
#
loop_
_entity_poly.entity_id
_entity_poly.type
_entity_poly.pdbx_seq_one_letter_code
_entity_poly.pdbx_strand_id
1 'polypeptide(L)'
;MCERRGKEGTGLSYDVFLHSHSLFWLVGVILFALITIFYNKGKAKPAKIMHMVLRLMYILLLITGVTMVIMNFYWATAVKGILAFWLIYTMEMIATRTGKGTLTGGFKTNMWIQFAIALVVVLVFGFVVT
;
A
#
# COMPACT_ATOMS: atom_id res chain seq x y z
N MET A 1 33.98 6.18 24.93
CA MET A 1 32.61 6.74 24.99
C MET A 1 32.02 7.18 23.63
N CYS A 2 32.77 7.12 22.51
CA CYS A 2 32.27 7.55 21.19
C CYS A 2 31.46 6.51 20.40
N GLU A 3 31.42 5.24 20.82
CA GLU A 3 30.76 4.15 20.07
C GLU A 3 29.21 4.17 20.18
N ARG A 4 28.64 4.79 21.24
CA ARG A 4 27.18 4.78 21.46
C ARG A 4 26.38 5.70 20.54
N ARG A 5 27.02 6.74 19.99
CA ARG A 5 26.33 7.74 19.15
C ARG A 5 25.90 7.19 17.78
N GLY A 6 26.62 6.20 17.24
CA GLY A 6 26.29 5.56 15.96
C GLY A 6 25.09 4.60 16.02
N LYS A 7 24.86 3.96 17.17
CA LYS A 7 23.71 3.06 17.37
C LYS A 7 22.42 3.80 17.73
N GLU A 8 22.52 4.95 18.41
CA GLU A 8 21.34 5.79 18.71
C GLU A 8 20.81 6.52 17.46
N GLY A 9 21.70 6.96 16.56
CA GLY A 9 21.29 7.61 15.30
C GLY A 9 20.62 6.67 14.29
N THR A 10 20.98 5.39 14.28
CA THR A 10 20.35 4.38 13.40
C THR A 10 18.99 3.92 13.92
N GLY A 11 18.82 3.80 15.25
CA GLY A 11 17.52 3.53 15.87
C GLY A 11 16.51 4.66 15.66
N LEU A 12 16.89 5.92 15.91
CA LEU A 12 16.03 7.09 15.68
C LEU A 12 15.62 7.23 14.21
N SER A 13 16.53 6.91 13.28
CA SER A 13 16.25 6.92 11.84
C SER A 13 15.24 5.84 11.46
N TYR A 14 15.39 4.62 11.99
CA TYR A 14 14.50 3.50 11.72
C TYR A 14 13.06 3.77 12.19
N ASP A 15 12.87 4.37 13.37
CA ASP A 15 11.55 4.75 13.88
C ASP A 15 10.85 5.82 13.02
N VAL A 16 11.61 6.78 12.49
CA VAL A 16 11.08 7.78 11.54
C VAL A 16 10.67 7.13 10.22
N PHE A 17 11.44 6.16 9.74
CA PHE A 17 11.07 5.37 8.55
C PHE A 17 9.84 4.49 8.79
N LEU A 18 9.67 3.87 9.96
CA LEU A 18 8.46 3.12 10.32
C LEU A 18 7.22 4.00 10.34
N HIS A 19 7.28 5.13 11.04
CA HIS A 19 6.16 6.06 11.13
C HIS A 19 5.78 6.60 9.75
N SER A 20 6.79 6.97 8.95
CA SER A 20 6.58 7.47 7.59
C SER A 20 6.01 6.38 6.67
N HIS A 21 6.49 5.14 6.78
CA HIS A 21 5.98 4.01 6.00
C HIS A 21 4.52 3.70 6.37
N SER A 22 4.18 3.73 7.67
CA SER A 22 2.80 3.57 8.15
C SER A 22 1.88 4.70 7.63
N LEU A 23 2.37 5.94 7.63
CA LEU A 23 1.68 7.10 7.05
C LEU A 23 1.42 6.91 5.54
N PHE A 24 2.42 6.45 4.77
CA PHE A 24 2.23 6.17 3.34
C PHE A 24 1.18 5.08 3.11
N TRP A 25 1.15 4.06 3.99
CA TRP A 25 0.15 3.01 3.96
C TRP A 25 -1.26 3.58 4.18
N LEU A 26 -1.43 4.38 5.23
CA LEU A 26 -2.69 5.06 5.55
C LEU A 26 -3.16 5.96 4.40
N VAL A 27 -2.27 6.78 3.85
CA VAL A 27 -2.56 7.64 2.70
C VAL A 27 -2.95 6.82 1.47
N GLY A 28 -2.25 5.72 1.18
CA GLY A 28 -2.56 4.83 0.05
C GLY A 28 -3.96 4.23 0.14
N VAL A 29 -4.35 3.74 1.32
CA VAL A 29 -5.69 3.18 1.57
C VAL A 29 -6.77 4.26 1.44
N ILE A 30 -6.54 5.45 2.02
CA ILE A 30 -7.48 6.57 1.90
C ILE A 30 -7.65 6.99 0.44
N LEU A 31 -6.56 7.07 -0.32
CA LEU A 31 -6.61 7.46 -1.72
C LEU A 31 -7.38 6.42 -2.55
N PHE A 32 -7.21 5.12 -2.27
CA PHE A 32 -8.01 4.07 -2.88
C PHE A 32 -9.51 4.21 -2.57
N ALA A 33 -9.87 4.51 -1.32
CA ALA A 33 -11.25 4.76 -0.92
C ALA A 33 -11.86 5.94 -1.70
N LEU A 34 -11.11 7.06 -1.83
CA LEU A 34 -11.53 8.21 -2.62
C LEU A 34 -11.74 7.86 -4.09
N ILE A 35 -10.81 7.12 -4.71
CA ILE A 35 -10.91 6.66 -6.10
C ILE A 35 -12.22 5.87 -6.30
N THR A 36 -12.54 4.97 -5.37
CA THR A 36 -13.75 4.14 -5.40
C THR A 36 -15.02 4.98 -5.32
N ILE A 37 -15.04 6.00 -4.45
CA ILE A 37 -16.17 6.95 -4.33
C ILE A 37 -16.33 7.77 -5.62
N PHE A 38 -15.23 8.29 -6.17
CA PHE A 38 -15.26 9.10 -7.39
C PHE A 38 -15.74 8.29 -8.61
N TYR A 39 -15.34 7.02 -8.71
CA TYR A 39 -15.86 6.12 -9.73
C TYR A 39 -17.35 5.82 -9.54
N ASN A 40 -17.82 5.58 -8.32
CA ASN A 40 -19.24 5.38 -8.03
C ASN A 40 -20.10 6.61 -8.36
N LYS A 41 -19.55 7.83 -8.24
CA LYS A 41 -20.24 9.07 -8.63
C LYS A 41 -20.18 9.38 -10.14
N GLY A 42 -19.65 8.47 -10.97
CA GLY A 42 -19.53 8.66 -12.43
C GLY A 42 -18.55 9.75 -12.85
N LYS A 43 -17.72 10.26 -11.92
CA LYS A 43 -16.74 11.32 -12.19
C LYS A 43 -15.41 10.69 -12.62
N ALA A 44 -15.37 10.22 -13.87
CA ALA A 44 -14.20 9.52 -14.42
C ALA A 44 -12.90 10.37 -14.44
N LYS A 45 -13.02 11.69 -14.58
CA LYS A 45 -11.87 12.62 -14.62
C LYS A 45 -11.07 12.64 -13.31
N PRO A 46 -11.66 13.00 -12.14
CA PRO A 46 -10.93 13.00 -10.86
C PRO A 46 -10.48 11.60 -10.44
N ALA A 47 -11.27 10.56 -10.74
CA ALA A 47 -10.88 9.17 -10.44
C ALA A 47 -9.58 8.78 -11.18
N LYS A 48 -9.43 9.16 -12.45
CA LYS A 48 -8.22 8.91 -13.24
C LYS A 48 -7.01 9.69 -12.70
N ILE A 49 -7.20 10.93 -12.27
CA ILE A 49 -6.13 11.74 -11.67
C ILE A 49 -5.65 11.09 -10.37
N MET A 50 -6.58 10.74 -9.48
CA MET A 50 -6.23 10.07 -8.23
C MET A 50 -5.58 8.70 -8.47
N HIS A 51 -5.98 7.98 -9.52
CA HIS A 51 -5.28 6.75 -9.92
C HIS A 51 -3.82 7.01 -10.32
N MET A 52 -3.54 8.09 -11.04
CA MET A 52 -2.17 8.48 -11.38
C MET A 52 -1.34 8.84 -10.14
N VAL A 53 -1.97 9.44 -9.11
CA VAL A 53 -1.28 9.77 -7.85
C VAL A 53 -1.11 8.55 -6.95
N LEU A 54 -2.10 7.66 -6.89
CA LEU A 54 -1.96 6.34 -6.26
C LEU A 54 -0.78 5.62 -6.86
N ARG A 55 -0.60 5.83 -8.17
CA ARG A 55 0.55 5.41 -8.94
C ARG A 55 1.90 6.14 -8.67
N LEU A 56 2.00 7.02 -7.71
CA LEU A 56 3.31 7.52 -7.24
C LEU A 56 3.50 7.11 -5.78
N MET A 57 2.41 7.11 -5.02
CA MET A 57 2.41 6.68 -3.63
C MET A 57 2.83 5.20 -3.48
N TYR A 58 2.40 4.30 -4.37
CA TYR A 58 2.80 2.88 -4.29
C TYR A 58 4.30 2.65 -4.50
N ILE A 59 4.94 3.41 -5.40
CA ILE A 59 6.38 3.29 -5.66
C ILE A 59 7.16 3.74 -4.43
N LEU A 60 6.77 4.88 -3.84
CA LEU A 60 7.38 5.38 -2.60
C LEU A 60 7.19 4.40 -1.44
N LEU A 61 6.00 3.79 -1.34
CA LEU A 61 5.68 2.77 -0.33
C LEU A 61 6.55 1.51 -0.50
N LEU A 62 6.76 1.05 -1.74
CA LEU A 62 7.65 -0.08 -2.01
C LEU A 62 9.11 0.25 -1.72
N ILE A 63 9.60 1.42 -2.12
CA ILE A 63 10.99 1.84 -1.86
C ILE A 63 11.24 1.89 -0.35
N THR A 64 10.35 2.53 0.41
CA THR A 64 10.45 2.63 1.88
C THR A 64 10.34 1.26 2.56
N GLY A 65 9.55 0.33 2.01
CA GLY A 65 9.48 -1.04 2.50
C GLY A 65 10.74 -1.86 2.21
N VAL A 66 11.35 -1.69 1.04
CA VAL A 66 12.59 -2.39 0.66
C VAL A 66 13.79 -1.87 1.47
N THR A 67 13.91 -0.55 1.68
CA THR A 67 14.97 0.00 2.55
C THR A 67 14.84 -0.52 3.99
N MET A 68 13.62 -0.69 4.49
CA MET A 68 13.33 -1.36 5.77
C MET A 68 13.90 -2.78 5.84
N VAL A 69 13.70 -3.59 4.80
CA VAL A 69 14.19 -4.98 4.72
C VAL A 69 15.71 -5.04 4.65
N ILE A 70 16.34 -4.10 3.94
CA ILE A 70 17.81 -4.04 3.81
C ILE A 70 18.45 -3.63 5.15
N MET A 71 17.83 -2.70 5.89
CA MET A 71 18.33 -2.24 7.19
C MET A 71 18.13 -3.26 8.31
N ASN A 72 17.09 -4.09 8.24
CA ASN A 72 16.81 -5.14 9.22
C ASN A 72 16.38 -6.41 8.49
N PHE A 73 17.35 -7.33 8.30
CA PHE A 73 17.18 -8.53 7.49
C PHE A 73 16.31 -9.57 8.24
N TYR A 74 15.00 -9.32 8.29
CA TYR A 74 14.02 -10.19 8.91
C TYR A 74 13.15 -10.80 7.82
N TRP A 75 13.10 -12.14 7.77
CA TRP A 75 12.38 -12.84 6.69
C TRP A 75 10.89 -12.46 6.63
N ALA A 76 10.31 -12.10 7.77
CA ALA A 76 8.91 -11.70 7.85
C ALA A 76 8.61 -10.31 7.23
N THR A 77 9.58 -9.39 7.19
CA THR A 77 9.39 -8.07 6.54
C THR A 77 9.39 -8.19 5.01
N ALA A 78 10.19 -9.12 4.46
CA ALA A 78 10.17 -9.43 3.04
C ALA A 78 8.83 -10.04 2.59
N VAL A 79 8.27 -10.98 3.37
CA VAL A 79 6.95 -11.57 3.09
C VAL A 79 5.85 -10.49 3.14
N LYS A 80 5.90 -9.59 4.12
CA LYS A 80 4.98 -8.45 4.22
C LYS A 80 5.06 -7.52 2.99
N GLY A 81 6.26 -7.29 2.46
CA GLY A 81 6.47 -6.52 1.24
C GLY A 81 5.82 -7.14 -0.01
N ILE A 82 5.93 -8.46 -0.17
CA ILE A 82 5.31 -9.20 -1.29
C ILE A 82 3.77 -9.14 -1.18
N LEU A 83 3.23 -9.27 0.03
CA LEU A 83 1.80 -9.14 0.27
C LEU A 83 1.28 -7.72 -0.03
N ALA A 84 2.04 -6.69 0.34
CA ALA A 84 1.72 -5.31 -0.01
C ALA A 84 1.75 -5.09 -1.53
N PHE A 85 2.72 -5.67 -2.24
CA PHE A 85 2.77 -5.63 -3.70
C PHE A 85 1.51 -6.28 -4.33
N TRP A 86 1.07 -7.42 -3.79
CA TRP A 86 -0.17 -8.08 -4.23
C TRP A 86 -1.41 -7.20 -4.02
N LEU A 87 -1.51 -6.52 -2.87
CA LEU A 87 -2.59 -5.55 -2.61
C LEU A 87 -2.58 -4.40 -3.62
N ILE A 88 -1.40 -3.83 -3.91
CA ILE A 88 -1.27 -2.74 -4.90
C ILE A 88 -1.70 -3.23 -6.29
N TYR A 89 -1.28 -4.44 -6.68
CA TYR A 89 -1.66 -5.04 -7.96
C TYR A 89 -3.19 -5.18 -8.09
N THR A 90 -3.85 -5.65 -7.02
CA THR A 90 -5.32 -5.76 -7.00
C THR A 90 -6.01 -4.39 -7.04
N MET A 91 -5.49 -3.38 -6.35
CA MET A 91 -5.99 -1.99 -6.43
C MET A 91 -5.88 -1.40 -7.85
N GLU A 92 -4.73 -1.57 -8.52
CA GLU A 92 -4.48 -1.11 -9.91
C GLU A 92 -5.46 -1.79 -10.89
N MET A 93 -5.65 -3.10 -10.74
CA MET A 93 -6.57 -3.87 -11.58
C MET A 93 -8.02 -3.44 -11.42
N ILE A 94 -8.45 -3.10 -10.19
CA ILE A 94 -9.80 -2.55 -9.94
C ILE A 94 -9.94 -1.18 -10.59
N ALA A 95 -9.01 -0.26 -10.33
CA ALA A 95 -9.15 1.12 -10.80
C ALA A 95 -9.05 1.23 -12.33
N THR A 96 -8.14 0.49 -12.97
CA THR A 96 -8.02 0.45 -14.44
C THR A 96 -9.28 -0.11 -15.11
N ARG A 97 -9.86 -1.18 -14.55
CA ARG A 97 -11.11 -1.76 -15.08
C ARG A 97 -12.34 -0.91 -14.79
N THR A 98 -12.37 -0.22 -13.65
CA THR A 98 -13.43 0.73 -13.32
C THR A 98 -13.41 1.91 -14.30
N GLY A 99 -12.21 2.41 -14.65
CA GLY A 99 -12.04 3.46 -15.65
C GLY A 99 -12.44 3.08 -17.07
N LYS A 100 -12.45 1.78 -17.41
CA LYS A 100 -12.86 1.29 -18.73
C LYS A 100 -14.37 1.03 -18.85
N GLY A 101 -15.13 1.13 -17.76
CA GLY A 101 -16.57 0.83 -17.75
C GLY A 101 -16.91 -0.65 -17.99
N THR A 102 -15.90 -1.51 -18.18
CA THR A 102 -16.06 -2.96 -18.39
C THR A 102 -16.26 -3.72 -17.07
N LEU A 103 -16.58 -3.00 -16.00
CA LEU A 103 -16.77 -3.56 -14.67
C LEU A 103 -18.25 -3.93 -14.51
N THR A 104 -18.71 -4.83 -15.38
CA THR A 104 -20.09 -5.32 -15.46
C THR A 104 -20.19 -6.74 -14.89
N GLY A 105 -21.20 -6.97 -14.05
CA GLY A 105 -21.58 -8.31 -13.55
C GLY A 105 -20.62 -8.95 -12.53
N GLY A 106 -20.51 -10.28 -12.59
CA GLY A 106 -19.80 -11.12 -11.60
C GLY A 106 -18.31 -10.82 -11.41
N PHE A 107 -17.66 -10.18 -12.39
CA PHE A 107 -16.28 -9.71 -12.26
C PHE A 107 -16.13 -8.57 -11.23
N LYS A 108 -17.18 -7.76 -11.01
CA LYS A 108 -17.19 -6.73 -9.95
C LYS A 108 -17.02 -7.38 -8.58
N THR A 109 -17.78 -8.44 -8.33
CA THR A 109 -17.80 -9.16 -7.06
C THR A 109 -16.47 -9.84 -6.80
N ASN A 110 -15.89 -10.53 -7.80
CA ASN A 110 -14.59 -11.18 -7.66
C ASN A 110 -13.46 -10.21 -7.32
N MET A 111 -13.44 -9.02 -7.94
CA MET A 111 -12.39 -8.04 -7.64
C MET A 111 -12.55 -7.40 -6.26
N TRP A 112 -13.79 -7.15 -5.83
CA TRP A 112 -14.06 -6.68 -4.47
C TRP A 112 -13.70 -7.74 -3.41
N ILE A 113 -13.94 -9.02 -3.69
CA ILE A 113 -13.51 -10.12 -2.82
C ILE A 113 -11.99 -10.19 -2.75
N GLN A 114 -11.28 -10.10 -3.88
CA GLN A 114 -9.81 -10.07 -3.88
C GLN A 114 -9.26 -8.87 -3.11
N PHE A 115 -9.89 -7.70 -3.22
CA PHE A 115 -9.52 -6.53 -2.44
C PHE A 115 -9.77 -6.73 -0.95
N ALA A 116 -10.92 -7.27 -0.56
CA ALA A 116 -11.24 -7.55 0.83
C ALA A 116 -10.26 -8.57 1.44
N ILE A 117 -9.94 -9.64 0.70
CA ILE A 117 -8.93 -10.62 1.10
C ILE A 117 -7.57 -9.96 1.26
N ALA A 118 -7.13 -9.18 0.27
CA ALA A 118 -5.84 -8.52 0.32
C ALA A 118 -5.76 -7.51 1.48
N LEU A 119 -6.85 -6.78 1.78
CA LEU A 119 -6.91 -5.85 2.90
C LEU A 119 -6.84 -6.59 4.25
N VAL A 120 -7.61 -7.67 4.41
CA VAL A 120 -7.55 -8.53 5.61
C VAL A 120 -6.16 -9.12 5.79
N VAL A 121 -5.54 -9.64 4.73
CA VAL A 121 -4.20 -10.22 4.79
C VAL A 121 -3.17 -9.19 5.21
N VAL A 122 -3.22 -7.95 4.68
CA VAL A 122 -2.27 -6.92 5.10
C VAL A 122 -2.54 -6.44 6.53
N LEU A 123 -3.80 -6.32 6.98
CA LEU A 123 -4.09 -6.01 8.38
C LEU A 123 -3.59 -7.12 9.31
N VAL A 124 -3.84 -8.39 8.99
CA VAL A 124 -3.38 -9.55 9.78
C VAL A 124 -1.85 -9.57 9.84
N PHE A 125 -1.14 -9.41 8.73
CA PHE A 125 0.33 -9.29 8.76
C PHE A 125 0.81 -8.01 9.46
N GLY A 126 0.02 -6.94 9.44
CA GLY A 126 0.30 -5.71 10.17
C GLY A 126 0.23 -5.89 11.68
N PHE A 127 -0.70 -6.69 12.19
CA PHE A 127 -0.93 -6.89 13.63
C PHE A 127 -0.33 -8.17 14.22
N VAL A 128 -0.11 -9.21 13.41
CA VAL A 128 0.40 -10.53 13.88
C VAL A 128 1.91 -10.64 13.73
N VAL A 129 2.51 -9.97 12.74
CA VAL A 129 3.94 -10.10 12.40
C VAL A 129 4.78 -8.89 12.80
N THR A 130 4.14 -7.76 13.14
CA THR A 130 4.81 -6.55 13.66
C THR A 130 4.60 -6.47 15.16
#